data_AF-A0AAD1G3I9-F1
#
_entry.id   AF-A0AAD1G3I9-F1
#
_cell.length_a   1.000
_cell.length_b   1.000
_cell.length_c   1.000
_cell.angle_alpha   90.00
_cell.angle_beta   90.00
_cell.angle_gamma   90.00
#
_symmetry.space_group_name_H-M   'P 1'
#
loop_
_entity.id
_entity.type
_entity.pdbx_description
1 polymer ?
#
loop_
_entity_poly.entity_id
_entity_poly.type
_entity_poly.pdbx_seq_one_letter_code
_entity_poly.pdbx_strand_id
1 'polypeptide(L)'
;MSENSIIEIKEREILKEKIIELLKKSKDQNKPVAIAINGEWGIGKTYLWKNELAPLIREELKKNPIYTSVFGKKDEQAIIEDLVAQFLSAEKQKTDSIRNIINGILSFLSVHFGVKINVNIDFLFKTLKKEHMENTIVCIDEFERLSDKIPVQDILGLISELKEHKGCCVYCDLQ
;
A
#
# COMPACT_ATOMS: atom_id res chain seq x y z
N MET A 1 -25.32 1.82 -29.79
CA MET A 1 -25.10 1.62 -28.34
C MET A 1 -25.13 0.11 -28.08
N SER A 2 -23.96 -0.55 -27.98
CA SER A 2 -23.81 -1.84 -27.26
C SER A 2 -22.42 -2.49 -27.38
N GLU A 3 -21.59 -2.20 -28.39
CA GLU A 3 -20.30 -2.93 -28.53
C GLU A 3 -19.14 -2.36 -27.71
N ASN A 4 -18.96 -1.04 -27.65
CA ASN A 4 -17.86 -0.44 -26.88
C ASN A 4 -17.93 -0.79 -25.39
N SER A 5 -19.12 -0.76 -24.79
CA SER A 5 -19.30 -1.04 -23.35
C SER A 5 -18.97 -2.50 -23.02
N ILE A 6 -19.27 -3.45 -23.91
CA ILE A 6 -19.00 -4.88 -23.70
C ILE A 6 -17.51 -5.18 -23.85
N ILE A 7 -16.84 -4.55 -24.83
CA ILE A 7 -15.39 -4.70 -25.05
C ILE A 7 -14.62 -4.13 -23.84
N GLU A 8 -14.95 -2.92 -23.39
CA GLU A 8 -14.31 -2.26 -22.25
C GLU A 8 -14.47 -3.05 -20.94
N ILE A 9 -15.68 -3.60 -20.69
CA ILE A 9 -15.91 -4.49 -19.53
C ILE A 9 -15.06 -5.76 -19.64
N LYS A 10 -14.97 -6.38 -20.82
CA LYS A 10 -14.20 -7.61 -21.01
C LYS A 10 -12.70 -7.39 -20.83
N GLU A 11 -12.17 -6.28 -21.33
CA GLU A 11 -10.77 -5.90 -21.15
C GLU A 11 -10.43 -5.64 -19.68
N ARG A 12 -11.34 -4.98 -18.94
CA ARG A 12 -11.21 -4.78 -17.50
C ARG A 12 -11.20 -6.10 -16.72
N GLU A 13 -12.08 -7.04 -17.06
CA GLU A 13 -12.10 -8.37 -16.42
C GLU A 13 -10.78 -9.12 -16.64
N ILE A 14 -10.26 -9.11 -17.87
CA ILE A 14 -8.96 -9.72 -18.21
C ILE A 14 -7.82 -9.07 -17.43
N LEU A 15 -7.81 -7.74 -17.32
CA LEU A 15 -6.80 -7.02 -16.55
C LEU A 15 -6.85 -7.40 -15.06
N LYS A 16 -8.05 -7.45 -14.49
CA LYS A 16 -8.29 -7.84 -13.11
C LYS A 16 -7.78 -9.25 -12.83
N GLU A 17 -8.14 -10.23 -13.67
CA GLU A 17 -7.69 -11.62 -13.56
C GLU A 17 -6.15 -11.71 -13.58
N LYS A 18 -5.51 -11.00 -14.51
CA LYS A 18 -4.05 -10.97 -14.63
C LYS A 18 -3.37 -10.37 -13.40
N ILE A 19 -3.91 -9.31 -12.82
CA ILE A 19 -3.37 -8.72 -11.59
C ILE A 19 -3.49 -9.72 -10.43
N ILE A 20 -4.64 -10.35 -10.26
CA ILE A 20 -4.85 -11.34 -9.20
C ILE A 20 -3.91 -12.54 -9.37
N GLU A 21 -3.70 -13.03 -10.60
CA GLU A 21 -2.75 -14.11 -10.89
C GLU A 21 -1.31 -13.73 -10.49
N LEU A 22 -0.87 -12.51 -10.84
CA LEU A 22 0.46 -12.01 -10.44
C LEU A 22 0.61 -11.96 -8.92
N LEU A 23 -0.43 -11.52 -8.20
CA LEU A 23 -0.43 -11.46 -6.74
C LEU A 23 -0.46 -12.86 -6.10
N LYS A 24 -1.18 -13.82 -6.67
CA LYS A 24 -1.16 -15.24 -6.26
C LYS A 24 0.26 -15.81 -6.41
N LYS A 25 0.86 -15.65 -7.59
CA LYS A 25 2.23 -16.09 -7.85
C LYS A 25 3.25 -15.46 -6.92
N SER A 26 3.10 -14.17 -6.62
CA SER A 26 3.95 -13.44 -5.66
C SER A 26 3.87 -14.06 -4.26
N LYS A 27 2.66 -14.39 -3.81
CA LYS A 27 2.42 -15.06 -2.53
C LYS A 27 3.06 -16.46 -2.50
N ASP A 28 2.83 -17.28 -3.52
CA ASP A 28 3.34 -18.65 -3.57
C ASP A 28 4.87 -18.72 -3.61
N GLN A 29 5.51 -17.74 -4.26
CA GLN A 29 6.97 -17.65 -4.37
C GLN A 29 7.63 -16.89 -3.22
N ASN A 30 6.84 -16.35 -2.28
CA ASN A 30 7.29 -15.41 -1.25
C ASN A 30 8.17 -14.27 -1.83
N LYS A 31 7.80 -13.79 -3.02
CA LYS A 31 8.53 -12.78 -3.79
C LYS A 31 7.62 -11.60 -4.09
N PRO A 32 7.68 -10.51 -3.30
CA PRO A 32 6.86 -9.32 -3.49
C PRO A 32 7.05 -8.69 -4.87
N VAL A 33 5.98 -8.14 -5.43
CA VAL A 33 5.96 -7.51 -6.76
C VAL A 33 5.46 -6.08 -6.69
N ALA A 34 5.98 -5.23 -7.57
CA ALA A 34 5.42 -3.93 -7.88
C ALA A 34 4.73 -4.02 -9.25
N ILE A 35 3.48 -3.60 -9.32
CA ILE A 35 2.63 -3.63 -10.51
C ILE A 35 2.25 -2.19 -10.81
N ALA A 36 2.59 -1.69 -12.00
CA ALA A 36 2.17 -0.38 -12.47
C ALA A 36 1.09 -0.56 -13.54
N ILE A 37 -0.03 0.15 -13.39
CA ILE A 37 -1.10 0.21 -14.38
C ILE A 37 -1.10 1.60 -14.98
N ASN A 38 -0.98 1.67 -16.31
CA ASN A 38 -1.06 2.91 -17.05
C ASN A 38 -2.36 2.96 -17.87
N GLY A 39 -2.95 4.14 -17.99
CA GLY A 39 -4.10 4.37 -18.87
C GLY A 39 -4.61 5.81 -18.83
N GLU A 40 -5.59 6.13 -19.66
CA GLU A 40 -6.11 7.51 -19.76
C GLU A 40 -6.84 7.96 -18.48
N TRP A 41 -7.06 9.28 -18.39
CA TRP A 41 -7.86 9.87 -17.32
C TRP A 41 -9.31 9.39 -17.41
N GLY A 42 -9.89 8.93 -16.30
CA GLY A 42 -11.31 8.56 -16.25
C GLY A 42 -11.65 7.13 -16.68
N ILE A 43 -10.68 6.29 -17.08
CA ILE A 43 -10.94 4.87 -17.42
C ILE A 43 -11.26 3.98 -16.19
N GLY A 44 -11.29 4.58 -15.00
CA GLY A 44 -11.66 3.89 -13.77
C GLY A 44 -10.54 3.09 -13.10
N LYS A 45 -9.27 3.49 -13.21
CA LYS A 45 -8.14 2.83 -12.53
C LYS A 45 -8.29 2.81 -11.00
N THR A 46 -8.57 3.97 -10.39
CA THR A 46 -8.94 4.08 -8.97
C THR A 46 -10.17 3.23 -8.61
N TYR A 47 -11.18 3.14 -9.50
CA TYR A 47 -12.38 2.33 -9.26
C TYR A 47 -12.03 0.83 -9.25
N LEU A 48 -11.24 0.37 -10.21
CA LEU A 48 -10.75 -1.01 -10.31
C LEU A 48 -10.03 -1.40 -9.00
N TRP A 49 -9.17 -0.53 -8.47
CA TRP A 49 -8.54 -0.80 -7.18
C TRP A 49 -9.55 -0.88 -6.03
N LYS A 50 -10.35 0.17 -5.83
CA LYS A 50 -11.19 0.30 -4.61
C LYS A 50 -12.34 -0.70 -4.55
N ASN A 51 -12.99 -0.96 -5.69
CA ASN A 51 -14.25 -1.69 -5.73
C ASN A 51 -14.11 -3.13 -6.23
N GLU A 52 -13.00 -3.48 -6.88
CA GLU A 52 -12.84 -4.82 -7.47
C GLU A 52 -11.61 -5.54 -6.90
N LEU A 53 -10.41 -4.97 -7.06
CA LEU A 53 -9.18 -5.63 -6.60
C LEU A 53 -9.10 -5.71 -5.08
N ALA A 54 -9.35 -4.62 -4.35
CA ALA A 54 -9.22 -4.63 -2.89
C ALA A 54 -10.18 -5.63 -2.21
N PRO A 55 -11.47 -5.76 -2.59
CA PRO A 55 -12.31 -6.85 -2.10
C PRO A 55 -11.75 -8.25 -2.41
N LEU A 56 -11.38 -8.52 -3.67
CA LEU A 56 -10.83 -9.83 -4.08
C LEU A 56 -9.53 -10.17 -3.35
N ILE A 57 -8.65 -9.20 -3.14
CA ILE A 57 -7.41 -9.37 -2.37
C ILE A 57 -7.71 -9.80 -0.92
N ARG A 58 -8.71 -9.20 -0.28
CA ARG A 58 -9.12 -9.58 1.08
C ARG A 58 -9.70 -10.99 1.11
N GLU A 59 -10.56 -11.31 0.15
CA GLU A 59 -11.32 -12.56 0.14
C GLU A 59 -10.51 -13.75 -0.34
N GLU A 60 -9.80 -13.64 -1.46
CA GLU A 60 -9.07 -14.76 -2.08
C GLU A 60 -7.65 -14.89 -1.54
N LEU A 61 -6.91 -13.76 -1.42
CA LEU A 61 -5.51 -13.80 -1.01
C LEU A 61 -5.33 -13.77 0.50
N LYS A 62 -6.38 -13.39 1.24
CA LYS A 62 -6.35 -13.13 2.70
C LYS A 62 -5.30 -12.08 3.09
N LYS A 63 -5.01 -11.14 2.19
CA LYS A 63 -4.09 -10.02 2.42
C LYS A 63 -4.85 -8.73 2.77
N ASN A 64 -4.14 -7.76 3.33
CA ASN A 64 -4.64 -6.45 3.74
C ASN A 64 -4.31 -5.40 2.65
N PRO A 65 -5.25 -5.04 1.76
CA PRO A 65 -5.04 -3.94 0.84
C PRO A 65 -5.21 -2.61 1.56
N ILE A 66 -4.23 -1.73 1.40
CA ILE A 66 -4.24 -0.34 1.86
C ILE A 66 -4.02 0.58 0.67
N TYR A 67 -4.45 1.83 0.79
CA TYR A 67 -4.55 2.77 -0.33
C TYR A 67 -4.07 4.14 0.09
N THR A 68 -3.22 4.78 -0.69
CA THR A 68 -2.92 6.21 -0.51
C THR A 68 -2.87 6.90 -1.86
N SER A 69 -3.29 8.16 -1.90
CA SER A 69 -3.08 9.05 -3.04
C SER A 69 -1.93 9.98 -2.71
N VAL A 70 -1.03 10.21 -3.67
CA VAL A 70 0.03 11.23 -3.53
C VAL A 70 -0.50 12.65 -3.71
N PHE A 71 -1.70 12.79 -4.27
CA PHE A 71 -2.32 14.09 -4.49
C PHE A 71 -2.62 14.79 -3.16
N GLY A 72 -2.29 16.08 -3.09
CA GLY A 72 -2.49 16.89 -1.88
C GLY A 72 -1.55 16.56 -0.72
N LYS A 73 -0.59 15.64 -0.90
CA LYS A 73 0.43 15.35 0.10
C LYS A 73 1.53 16.40 0.05
N LYS A 74 1.92 16.87 1.24
CA LYS A 74 2.91 17.96 1.39
C LYS A 74 4.36 17.48 1.25
N ASP A 75 4.62 16.22 1.62
CA ASP A 75 5.93 15.56 1.71
C ASP A 75 5.74 14.03 1.68
N GLU A 76 6.84 13.29 1.54
CA GLU A 76 6.86 11.82 1.62
C GLU A 76 6.30 11.31 2.96
N GLN A 77 6.57 12.03 4.05
CA GLN A 77 6.12 11.68 5.39
C GLN A 77 4.59 11.59 5.47
N ALA A 78 3.85 12.49 4.82
CA ALA A 78 2.38 12.45 4.80
C ALA A 78 1.81 11.21 4.06
N ILE A 79 2.59 10.59 3.18
CA ILE A 79 2.24 9.33 2.51
C ILE A 79 2.49 8.17 3.46
N ILE A 80 3.66 8.14 4.10
CA ILE A 80 4.02 7.13 5.10
C ILE A 80 3.03 7.15 6.26
N GLU A 81 2.62 8.32 6.73
CA GLU A 81 1.66 8.48 7.83
C GLU A 81 0.30 7.83 7.53
N ASP A 82 -0.20 8.02 6.31
CA ASP A 82 -1.46 7.46 5.84
C ASP A 82 -1.39 5.92 5.71
N LEU A 83 -0.30 5.43 5.12
CA LEU A 83 -0.05 3.99 4.98
C LEU A 83 0.06 3.29 6.34
N VAL A 84 0.83 3.86 7.28
CA VAL A 84 0.98 3.31 8.63
C VAL A 84 -0.35 3.35 9.38
N ALA A 85 -1.11 4.45 9.30
CA ALA A 85 -2.41 4.55 9.95
C ALA A 85 -3.40 3.46 9.47
N GLN A 86 -3.45 3.22 8.17
CA GLN A 86 -4.30 2.17 7.59
C GLN A 86 -3.81 0.77 7.97
N PHE A 87 -2.51 0.53 7.91
CA PHE A 87 -1.91 -0.74 8.32
C PHE A 87 -2.25 -1.08 9.79
N LEU A 88 -2.05 -0.12 10.70
CA LEU A 88 -2.39 -0.29 12.12
C LEU A 88 -3.89 -0.53 12.33
N SER A 89 -4.74 0.14 11.54
CA SER A 89 -6.21 -0.02 11.64
C SER A 89 -6.69 -1.38 11.14
N ALA A 90 -6.04 -1.93 10.11
CA ALA A 90 -6.30 -3.27 9.62
C ALA A 90 -5.82 -4.34 10.62
N GLU A 91 -4.69 -4.12 11.28
CA GLU A 91 -4.06 -5.12 12.13
C GLU A 91 -4.55 -5.10 13.59
N LYS A 92 -5.02 -3.94 14.10
CA LYS A 92 -5.72 -3.87 15.40
C LYS A 92 -6.93 -4.79 15.47
N GLN A 93 -7.51 -5.14 14.32
CA GLN A 93 -8.63 -6.07 14.23
C GLN A 93 -8.18 -7.54 14.22
N LYS A 94 -6.87 -7.82 14.11
CA LYS A 94 -6.31 -9.15 13.88
C LYS A 94 -5.31 -9.64 14.93
N THR A 95 -4.53 -8.78 15.61
CA THR A 95 -3.40 -9.31 16.40
C THR A 95 -2.88 -8.45 17.58
N ASP A 96 -2.37 -9.11 18.64
CA ASP A 96 -1.69 -8.52 19.81
C ASP A 96 -0.23 -8.09 19.52
N SER A 97 0.39 -8.65 18.47
CA SER A 97 1.79 -8.43 18.08
C SER A 97 2.10 -6.95 17.77
N ILE A 98 1.22 -6.22 17.07
CA ILE A 98 1.42 -4.79 16.80
C ILE A 98 1.30 -3.95 18.06
N ARG A 99 0.40 -4.32 18.97
CA ARG A 99 0.31 -3.67 20.27
C ARG A 99 1.61 -3.84 21.05
N ASN A 100 2.25 -5.01 20.94
CA ASN A 100 3.57 -5.25 21.53
C ASN A 100 4.68 -4.42 20.86
N ILE A 101 4.64 -4.22 19.54
CA ILE A 101 5.58 -3.32 18.85
C ILE A 101 5.40 -1.88 19.33
N ILE A 102 4.16 -1.37 19.33
CA ILE A 102 3.86 -0.01 19.79
C ILE A 102 4.27 0.16 21.26
N ASN A 103 3.93 -0.80 22.12
CA ASN A 103 4.31 -0.79 23.53
C ASN A 103 5.83 -0.88 23.72
N GLY A 104 6.53 -1.67 22.90
CA GLY A 104 7.99 -1.80 22.89
C GLY A 104 8.68 -0.51 22.48
N ILE A 105 8.12 0.21 21.49
CA ILE A 105 8.58 1.54 21.09
C ILE A 105 8.35 2.54 22.23
N LEU A 106 7.16 2.54 22.82
CA LEU A 106 6.82 3.41 23.97
C LEU A 106 7.74 3.15 25.17
N SER A 107 8.02 1.89 25.49
CA SER A 107 8.87 1.52 26.62
C SER A 107 10.33 1.88 26.35
N PHE A 108 10.84 1.62 25.15
CA PHE A 108 12.20 1.99 24.76
C PHE A 108 12.43 3.51 24.90
N LEU A 109 11.53 4.31 24.33
CA LEU A 109 11.62 5.77 24.36
C LEU A 109 11.44 6.36 25.77
N SER A 110 10.57 5.80 26.59
CA SER A 110 10.34 6.30 27.95
C SER A 110 11.50 5.98 28.90
N VAL A 111 12.07 4.77 28.80
CA VAL A 111 13.20 4.32 29.64
C VAL A 111 14.51 5.02 29.26
N HIS A 112 14.79 5.20 27.97
CA HIS A 112 16.09 5.72 27.53
C HIS A 112 16.13 7.25 27.43
N PHE A 113 14.99 7.90 27.23
CA PHE A 113 14.96 9.34 26.95
C PHE A 113 14.08 10.16 27.91
N GLY A 114 13.28 9.54 28.79
CA GLY A 114 12.47 10.25 29.78
C GLY A 114 11.38 11.19 29.20
N VAL A 115 11.01 10.99 27.93
CA VAL A 115 10.10 11.87 27.16
C VAL A 115 8.63 11.44 27.35
N LYS A 116 7.69 12.40 27.42
CA LYS A 116 6.24 12.17 27.23
C LYS A 116 5.96 11.97 25.73
N ILE A 117 5.58 10.76 25.31
CA ILE A 117 5.73 10.33 23.91
C ILE A 117 4.51 10.67 23.05
N ASN A 118 4.77 11.44 21.98
CA ASN A 118 4.03 11.36 20.73
C ASN A 118 4.76 10.32 19.84
N VAL A 119 4.07 9.29 19.36
CA VAL A 119 4.71 8.22 18.58
C VAL A 119 5.14 8.80 17.23
N ASN A 120 6.44 8.87 17.00
CA ASN A 120 6.97 9.29 15.70
C ASN A 120 6.65 8.21 14.66
N ILE A 121 5.84 8.55 13.67
CA ILE A 121 5.36 7.62 12.64
C ILE A 121 6.49 7.13 11.72
N ASP A 122 7.48 7.97 11.42
CA ASP A 122 8.68 7.57 10.67
C ASP A 122 9.48 6.51 11.44
N PHE A 123 9.68 6.69 12.74
CA PHE A 123 10.34 5.68 13.58
C PHE A 123 9.54 4.36 13.61
N LEU A 124 8.21 4.45 13.72
CA LEU A 124 7.35 3.27 13.66
C LEU A 124 7.49 2.55 12.32
N PHE A 125 7.39 3.28 11.20
CA PHE A 125 7.54 2.71 9.86
C PHE A 125 8.89 2.02 9.68
N LYS A 126 9.98 2.63 10.17
CA LYS A 126 11.33 2.03 10.17
C LYS A 126 11.41 0.76 11.01
N THR A 127 10.71 0.72 12.15
CA THR A 127 10.68 -0.45 13.05
C THR A 127 9.85 -1.62 12.49
N LEU A 128 8.83 -1.33 11.67
CA LEU A 128 8.06 -2.38 11.00
C LEU A 128 8.97 -3.19 10.06
N LYS A 129 9.00 -4.51 10.24
CA LYS A 129 9.79 -5.46 9.45
C LYS A 129 8.90 -6.19 8.47
N LYS A 130 9.53 -6.95 7.57
CA LYS A 130 8.85 -7.85 6.62
C LYS A 130 7.76 -8.71 7.29
N GLU A 131 8.08 -9.38 8.39
CA GLU A 131 7.14 -10.24 9.13
C GLU A 131 5.87 -9.53 9.61
N HIS A 132 5.92 -8.20 9.78
CA HIS A 132 4.74 -7.42 10.17
C HIS A 132 3.90 -7.03 8.96
N MET A 133 4.53 -6.78 7.81
CA MET A 133 3.89 -6.12 6.67
C MET A 133 3.71 -7.01 5.43
N GLU A 134 4.28 -8.23 5.38
CA GLU A 134 4.23 -9.13 4.21
C GLU A 134 2.82 -9.55 3.76
N ASN A 135 1.85 -9.43 4.67
CA ASN A 135 0.43 -9.63 4.39
C ASN A 135 -0.27 -8.39 3.83
N THR A 136 0.46 -7.29 3.56
CA THR A 136 -0.09 -6.01 3.07
C THR A 136 0.12 -5.87 1.57
N ILE A 137 -0.88 -5.32 0.88
CA ILE A 137 -0.76 -4.84 -0.50
C ILE A 137 -1.01 -3.33 -0.49
N VAL A 138 -0.07 -2.56 -0.99
CA VAL A 138 -0.13 -1.09 -0.98
C VAL A 138 -0.53 -0.59 -2.36
N CYS A 139 -1.55 0.24 -2.45
CA CYS A 139 -1.82 1.04 -3.65
C CYS A 139 -1.36 2.47 -3.44
N ILE A 140 -0.56 2.96 -4.38
CA ILE A 140 -0.14 4.36 -4.50
C ILE A 140 -0.80 4.90 -5.77
N ASP A 141 -1.74 5.82 -5.58
CA ASP A 141 -2.61 6.36 -6.63
C ASP A 141 -2.23 7.81 -6.98
N GLU A 142 -2.70 8.27 -8.15
CA GLU A 142 -2.53 9.61 -8.70
C GLU A 142 -1.05 10.07 -8.78
N PHE A 143 -0.15 9.19 -9.20
CA PHE A 143 1.29 9.45 -9.24
C PHE A 143 1.65 10.69 -10.07
N GLU A 144 0.92 10.95 -11.16
CA GLU A 144 1.06 12.11 -12.03
C GLU A 144 0.71 13.44 -11.36
N ARG A 145 0.02 13.39 -10.21
CA ARG A 145 -0.37 14.56 -9.41
C ARG A 145 0.54 14.77 -8.20
N LEU A 146 1.72 14.15 -8.22
CA LEU A 146 2.74 14.37 -7.22
C LEU A 146 3.10 15.86 -7.15
N SER A 147 3.15 16.40 -5.94
CA SER A 147 3.57 17.78 -5.70
C SER A 147 5.01 17.98 -6.15
N ASP A 148 5.33 19.11 -6.79
CA ASP A 148 6.70 19.50 -7.18
C ASP A 148 7.68 19.54 -5.98
N LYS A 149 7.15 19.58 -4.75
CA LYS A 149 7.93 19.54 -3.51
C LYS A 149 8.41 18.14 -3.13
N ILE A 150 7.86 17.10 -3.76
CA ILE A 150 8.20 15.71 -3.51
C ILE A 150 8.93 15.18 -4.73
N PRO A 151 10.25 14.95 -4.63
CA PRO A 151 11.01 14.27 -5.67
C PRO A 151 10.36 12.93 -6.04
N VAL A 152 10.23 12.69 -7.35
CA VAL A 152 9.76 11.39 -7.87
C VAL A 152 10.60 10.23 -7.32
N GLN A 153 11.91 10.47 -7.14
CA GLN A 153 12.86 9.52 -6.58
C GLN A 153 12.49 9.08 -5.17
N ASP A 154 11.90 9.96 -4.35
CA ASP A 154 11.51 9.63 -2.99
C ASP A 154 10.34 8.64 -2.99
N ILE A 155 9.36 8.82 -3.89
CA ILE A 155 8.26 7.85 -4.04
C ILE A 155 8.77 6.51 -4.60
N LEU A 156 9.67 6.53 -5.57
CA LEU A 156 10.29 5.30 -6.09
C LEU A 156 11.10 4.59 -4.99
N GLY A 157 11.80 5.36 -4.15
CA GLY A 157 12.50 4.87 -2.96
C GLY A 157 11.54 4.21 -1.97
N LEU A 158 10.41 4.85 -1.68
CA LEU A 158 9.36 4.31 -0.83
C LEU A 158 8.76 3.00 -1.39
N ILE A 159 8.48 2.94 -2.70
CA ILE A 159 8.02 1.70 -3.37
C ILE A 159 9.05 0.59 -3.20
N SER A 160 10.33 0.89 -3.36
CA SER A 160 11.43 -0.07 -3.18
C SER A 160 11.52 -0.55 -1.72
N GLU A 161 11.44 0.36 -0.75
CA GLU A 161 11.45 0.04 0.68
C GLU A 161 10.28 -0.88 1.05
N LEU A 162 9.07 -0.55 0.62
CA LEU A 162 7.87 -1.35 0.85
C LEU A 162 8.01 -2.77 0.26
N LYS A 163 8.53 -2.88 -0.96
CA LYS A 163 8.67 -4.17 -1.66
C LYS A 163 9.79 -5.03 -1.08
N GLU A 164 11.01 -4.49 -1.04
CA GLU A 164 12.22 -5.27 -0.75
C GLU A 164 12.43 -5.48 0.75
N HIS A 165 12.10 -4.48 1.58
CA HIS A 165 12.37 -4.50 3.03
C HIS A 165 11.13 -4.79 3.87
N LYS A 166 9.92 -4.36 3.45
CA LYS A 166 8.66 -4.64 4.16
C LYS A 166 7.89 -5.83 3.60
N GLY A 167 8.27 -6.37 2.44
CA GLY A 167 7.62 -7.53 1.83
C GLY A 167 6.24 -7.26 1.22
N CYS A 168 5.86 -5.99 1.06
CA CYS A 168 4.58 -5.60 0.50
C CYS A 168 4.55 -5.81 -1.01
N CYS A 169 3.40 -6.24 -1.53
CA CYS A 169 3.12 -6.03 -2.96
C CYS A 169 2.66 -4.58 -3.15
N VAL A 170 3.09 -3.94 -4.24
CA VAL A 170 2.74 -2.54 -4.52
C VAL A 170 1.98 -2.46 -5.85
N TYR A 171 0.87 -1.74 -5.85
CA TYR A 171 0.10 -1.35 -7.03
C TYR A 171 0.27 0.16 -7.24
N CYS A 172 0.65 0.58 -8.43
CA CYS A 172 0.81 1.98 -8.79
C CYS A 172 -0.15 2.34 -9.90
N ASP A 173 -0.91 3.40 -9.68
CA ASP A 173 -1.74 4.01 -10.71
C ASP A 173 -0.94 5.10 -11.44
N LEU A 174 -0.80 4.97 -12.76
CA LEU A 174 -0.05 5.89 -13.62
C LEU A 174 -0.94 6.43 -14.76
N GLN A 175 -0.60 7.63 -15.23
CA GLN A 175 -1.11 8.24 -16.45
C GLN A 175 0.01 8.41 -17.49
#